data_AF-A0A2J6J2B4-F1
#
_entry.id   AF-A0A2J6J2B4-F1
#
_cell.length_a   1.000
_cell.length_b   1.000
_cell.length_c   1.000
_cell.angle_alpha   90.00
_cell.angle_beta   90.00
_cell.angle_gamma   90.00
#
_symmetry.space_group_name_H-M   'P 1'
#
loop_
_entity.id
_entity.type
_entity.pdbx_description
1 polymer ?
#
loop_
_entity_poly.entity_id
_entity_poly.type
_entity_poly.pdbx_seq_one_letter_code
_entity_poly.pdbx_strand_id
1 'polypeptide(L)' 'MVSIRKEVTASFDVDPQRGFTPLCPNELPVAGGDEIADELNRQATFARYRLVSKDN' A
#
# COMPACT_ATOMS: atom_id res chain seq x y z
N MET A 1 3.04 13.88 18.12
CA MET A 1 3.05 12.42 17.89
C MET A 1 1.61 11.93 17.93
N VAL A 2 1.16 11.19 16.90
CA VAL A 2 -0.22 10.68 16.84
C VAL A 2 -0.29 9.37 17.62
N SER A 3 -1.31 9.21 18.47
CA SER A 3 -1.58 7.96 19.17
C SER A 3 -2.52 7.11 18.32
N ILE A 4 -2.11 5.88 17.97
CA ILE A 4 -2.92 4.94 17.19
C ILE A 4 -3.51 3.87 18.12
N ARG A 5 -4.84 3.79 18.16
CA ARG A 5 -5.56 2.70 18.81
C ARG A 5 -5.63 1.53 17.85
N LYS A 6 -4.69 0.60 17.97
CA LYS A 6 -4.49 -0.52 17.04
C LYS A 6 -5.76 -1.38 16.92
N GLU A 7 -6.52 -1.53 18.00
CA GLU A 7 -7.71 -2.40 18.09
C GLU A 7 -8.83 -2.00 17.13
N VAL A 8 -8.92 -0.71 16.81
CA VAL A 8 -9.95 -0.09 15.96
C VAL A 8 -9.37 0.55 14.70
N THR A 9 -8.13 0.23 14.35
CA THR A 9 -7.42 0.80 13.18
C THR A 9 -7.08 -0.30 12.19
N ALA A 10 -7.34 -0.03 10.90
CA ALA A 10 -6.90 -0.83 9.77
C ALA A 10 -5.95 0.00 8.89
N SER A 11 -4.94 -0.66 8.33
CA SER A 11 -4.13 -0.14 7.22
C SER A 11 -4.80 -0.60 5.93
N PHE A 12 -4.92 0.31 4.96
CA PHE A 12 -5.57 0.03 3.69
C PHE A 12 -4.64 0.45 2.55
N ASP A 13 -4.11 -0.54 1.85
CA ASP A 13 -3.23 -0.34 0.70
C ASP A 13 -4.09 -0.27 -0.56
N VAL A 14 -4.07 0.86 -1.25
CA VAL A 14 -4.88 1.08 -2.45
C VAL A 14 -4.07 0.68 -3.68
N ASP A 15 -4.56 -0.34 -4.38
CA ASP A 15 -4.05 -0.84 -5.65
C ASP A 15 -2.50 -0.97 -5.72
N PRO A 16 -1.84 -1.68 -4.79
CA PRO A 16 -0.39 -1.89 -4.79
C PRO A 16 0.04 -2.93 -5.84
N GLN A 17 -0.53 -2.85 -7.04
CA GLN A 17 -0.30 -3.77 -8.15
C GLN A 17 0.88 -3.29 -9.01
N ARG A 18 1.66 -4.26 -9.52
CA ARG A 18 2.77 -3.98 -10.44
C ARG A 18 2.35 -3.20 -11.70
N GLY A 19 1.10 -3.38 -12.14
CA GLY A 19 0.54 -2.66 -13.29
C GLY A 19 0.54 -1.14 -13.16
N PHE A 20 0.52 -0.64 -11.92
CA PHE A 20 0.64 0.78 -11.60
C PHE A 20 2.07 1.23 -11.32
N THR A 21 3.08 0.39 -11.61
CA THR A 21 4.49 0.69 -11.34
C THR A 21 5.32 0.65 -12.63
N PRO A 22 6.52 1.26 -12.64
CA PRO A 22 7.45 1.18 -13.78
C PRO A 22 7.89 -0.25 -14.13
N LEU A 23 7.64 -1.23 -13.27
CA LEU A 23 7.92 -2.65 -13.53
C LEU A 23 7.04 -3.23 -14.65
N CYS A 24 5.91 -2.59 -14.97
CA CYS A 24 5.01 -2.95 -16.06
C CYS A 24 4.85 -1.76 -17.04
N PRO A 25 5.85 -1.46 -17.89
CA PRO A 25 5.86 -0.24 -18.72
C PRO A 25 4.76 -0.19 -19.79
N ASN A 26 4.15 -1.34 -20.10
CA ASN A 26 3.07 -1.46 -21.09
C ASN A 26 1.67 -1.31 -20.47
N GLU A 27 1.56 -1.05 -19.17
CA GLU A 27 0.29 -0.85 -18.45
C GLU A 27 0.10 0.64 -18.09
N LEU A 28 -0.20 0.96 -16.83
CA LEU A 28 -0.46 2.31 -16.34
C LEU A 28 0.61 2.74 -15.30
N PRO A 29 1.90 2.81 -15.68
CA PRO A 29 2.98 3.00 -14.72
C PRO A 29 2.92 4.38 -14.04
N VAL A 30 2.91 4.38 -12.71
CA VAL A 30 3.11 5.56 -11.87
C VAL A 30 4.57 5.63 -11.46
N ALA A 31 5.25 6.75 -11.74
CA ALA A 31 6.65 6.94 -11.40
C ALA A 31 6.87 6.78 -9.87
N GLY A 32 7.86 5.97 -9.48
CA GLY A 32 8.19 5.67 -8.08
C GLY A 32 7.19 4.74 -7.37
N GLY A 33 6.18 4.20 -8.07
CA GLY A 33 5.19 3.31 -7.46
C GLY A 33 5.78 2.00 -6.90
N ASP A 34 6.91 1.55 -7.44
CA ASP A 34 7.65 0.39 -6.95
C ASP A 34 8.52 0.69 -5.71
N GLU A 35 8.80 1.96 -5.41
CA GLU A 35 9.69 2.36 -4.31
C GLU A 35 9.00 2.36 -2.94
N ILE A 36 7.67 2.38 -2.89
CA ILE A 36 6.90 2.56 -1.65
C ILE A 36 6.50 1.25 -0.97
N ALA A 37 6.76 0.09 -1.59
CA ALA A 37 6.28 -1.20 -1.09
C ALA A 37 6.76 -1.49 0.35
N ASP A 38 8.01 -1.16 0.67
CA ASP A 38 8.58 -1.34 2.01
C ASP A 38 7.92 -0.41 3.04
N GLU A 39 7.59 0.82 2.67
CA GLU A 39 6.92 1.75 3.57
C GLU A 39 5.46 1.34 3.83
N LEU A 40 4.75 0.80 2.81
CA LEU A 40 3.42 0.21 3.01
C LEU A 40 3.48 -0.97 4.01
N ASN A 41 4.49 -1.82 3.90
CA ASN A 41 4.72 -2.91 4.85
C ASN A 41 4.99 -2.39 6.27
N ARG A 42 5.78 -1.32 6.42
CA ARG A 42 6.02 -0.68 7.73
C ARG A 42 4.74 -0.08 8.31
N GLN A 43 3.97 0.65 7.51
CA GLN A 43 2.70 1.27 7.89
C GLN A 43 1.69 0.22 8.41
N ALA A 44 1.59 -0.92 7.73
CA ALA A 44 0.68 -1.99 8.11
C ALA A 44 0.93 -2.53 9.54
N THR A 45 2.15 -2.40 10.08
CA THR A 45 2.48 -2.87 11.43
C THR A 45 1.81 -2.07 12.56
N PHE A 46 1.37 -0.84 12.28
CA PHE A 46 0.70 0.02 13.26
C PHE A 46 -0.79 -0.32 13.44
N ALA A 47 -1.39 -1.07 12.51
CA ALA A 47 -2.81 -1.41 12.49
C ALA A 47 -3.07 -2.87 12.86
N ARG A 48 -4.30 -3.19 13.30
CA ARG A 48 -4.70 -4.58 13.60
C ARG A 48 -5.03 -5.37 12.35
N TYR A 49 -5.65 -4.71 11.37
CA TYR A 49 -6.04 -5.30 10.10
C TYR A 49 -5.29 -4.63 8.96
N ARG A 50 -4.93 -5.40 7.93
CA ARG A 50 -4.41 -4.91 6.65
C ARG A 50 -5.40 -5.30 5.57
N LEU A 51 -5.87 -4.30 4.83
CA LEU A 51 -6.81 -4.43 3.74
C LEU A 51 -6.12 -3.99 2.45
N VAL A 52 -6.60 -4.47 1.32
CA VAL A 52 -6.07 -4.11 0.01
C VAL A 52 -7.22 -3.94 -0.98
N SER A 53 -7.21 -2.86 -1.77
CA SER A 53 -8.01 -2.79 -2.99
C SER A 53 -7.17 -3.32 -4.15
N LYS A 54 -7.85 -3.89 -5.12
CA LYS A 54 -7.23 -4.39 -6.32
C LYS A 54 -8.14 -4.10 -7.50
N ASP A 55 -7.57 -3.60 -8.58
CA ASP A 55 -8.22 -3.52 -9.88
C ASP A 55 -8.32 -4.92 -10.52
N ASN A 56 -9.49 -5.21 -11.13
CA ASN A 56 -9.88 -6.54 -11.61
C ASN A 56 -9.28 -6.90 -12.97
#